data_AF-A0A961IA15-F1
#
_entry.id   AF-A0A961IA15-F1
#
_cell.length_a   1.000
_cell.length_b   1.000
_cell.length_c   1.000
_cell.angle_alpha   90.00
_cell.angle_beta   90.00
_cell.angle_gamma   90.00
#
_symmetry.space_group_name_H-M   'P 1'
#
loop_
_entity.id
_entity.type
_entity.pdbx_description
1 polymer ?
#
loop_
_entity_poly.entity_id
_entity_poly.type
_entity_poly.pdbx_seq_one_letter_code
_entity_poly.pdbx_strand_id
1 'polypeptide(L)'
;MKLMNRLQRHIAPRRVLVIALVFLATGWSVWPAGDEHPLDDVYRDAVDGVMQPADPLVVLRRMSLQIRGVLPTVSEIQEFEKSPPENRVAAFAVRFLRDPDAAHYWALQYGSALRSREDQRGTEYGSYFEYLARSFHENKPYNKMVAEMILATGDTAENPAANFYLRDDADPLQVAEYVGRVFYGERLACARCHDHPFNSEFSRRDYYGFAAFFSQVYVKRQYEIEWLGRERLEHFPADYRKEYEEKRNDWNRNVWNKMNQQQKQAWQRENKLEYYKVAYEPMLALRFPHTDDQPGGDLVEPQFPDGTRALVDEGEDRRRVFVRWLTSQRNDRFRKVMINRVWTELMGWSFFTPLDDWNPNTRLRHPEILEHLDQVFLEREYRIKDLIFYIVTSDAYARRAPRPGDADAGSDVAYFRPQRINADQLLNSMLRGTQTQQIAHVYERAARVDTESGDDIRRRINLEGMGELKSPQKNVRDLTNACEVPRPAHERTLLAMFGAGPRLDVDDDSHEPTIDQVLA
;
A
#
# COMPACT_ATOMS: atom_id res chain seq x y z
N MET A 1 -34.73 -25.59 -66.96
CA MET A 1 -35.69 -24.58 -67.50
C MET A 1 -36.04 -23.67 -66.33
N LYS A 2 -35.60 -22.42 -66.15
CA LYS A 2 -34.93 -21.37 -66.94
C LYS A 2 -34.14 -20.50 -65.90
N LEU A 3 -32.87 -20.15 -66.16
CA LEU A 3 -32.38 -18.79 -66.51
C LEU A 3 -32.94 -17.67 -65.61
N MET A 4 -32.23 -16.71 -65.01
CA MET A 4 -30.86 -16.13 -65.09
C MET A 4 -30.75 -15.25 -63.82
N ASN A 5 -29.68 -15.27 -63.00
CA ASN A 5 -28.36 -14.65 -63.16
C ASN A 5 -28.29 -13.12 -62.87
N ARG A 6 -27.29 -12.73 -62.04
CA ARG A 6 -26.74 -11.38 -61.70
C ARG A 6 -27.42 -10.64 -60.51
N LEU A 7 -26.72 -10.14 -59.49
CA LEU A 7 -25.34 -9.64 -59.39
C LEU A 7 -24.66 -9.98 -58.04
N GLN A 8 -23.34 -10.20 -58.14
CA GLN A 8 -22.33 -10.21 -57.09
C GLN A 8 -22.26 -8.87 -56.33
N ARG A 9 -21.90 -8.90 -55.04
CA ARG A 9 -20.68 -8.26 -54.52
C ARG A 9 -20.35 -8.72 -53.10
N HIS A 10 -19.06 -8.91 -52.90
CA HIS A 10 -18.35 -9.44 -51.73
C HIS A 10 -18.59 -8.66 -50.43
N ILE A 11 -18.58 -9.37 -49.30
CA ILE A 11 -17.61 -9.24 -48.18
C ILE A 11 -17.74 -10.51 -47.32
N ALA A 12 -16.64 -11.25 -47.19
CA ALA A 12 -16.52 -12.44 -46.35
C ALA A 12 -16.39 -12.07 -44.85
N PRO A 13 -16.76 -12.97 -43.91
CA PRO A 13 -16.76 -12.67 -42.48
C PRO A 13 -15.33 -12.62 -41.95
N ARG A 14 -14.97 -11.53 -41.26
CA ARG A 14 -13.73 -11.44 -40.47
C ARG A 14 -13.80 -12.47 -39.34
N ARG A 15 -12.84 -13.39 -39.34
CA ARG A 15 -12.55 -14.33 -38.27
C ARG A 15 -12.27 -13.55 -36.98
N VAL A 16 -13.15 -13.69 -36.00
CA VAL A 16 -12.84 -13.39 -34.59
C VAL A 16 -11.93 -14.52 -34.12
N LEU A 17 -10.62 -14.24 -34.05
CA LEU A 17 -9.67 -15.17 -33.48
C LEU A 17 -9.81 -15.07 -31.96
N VAL A 18 -10.34 -16.14 -31.37
CA VAL A 18 -10.32 -16.39 -29.93
C VAL A 18 -8.85 -16.56 -29.53
N ILE A 19 -8.29 -15.58 -28.80
CA ILE A 19 -7.02 -15.77 -28.09
C ILE A 19 -7.36 -16.51 -26.79
N ALA A 20 -7.32 -17.84 -26.86
CA ALA A 20 -7.37 -18.71 -25.70
C ALA A 20 -5.98 -19.33 -25.50
N LEU A 21 -5.44 -19.13 -24.30
CA LEU A 21 -4.59 -20.06 -23.55
C LEU A 21 -3.36 -20.62 -24.26
N VAL A 22 -2.22 -19.95 -24.06
CA VAL A 22 -0.92 -20.63 -23.94
C VAL A 22 -0.43 -20.44 -22.51
N PHE A 23 -0.95 -21.24 -21.59
CA PHE A 23 -0.24 -21.58 -20.36
C PHE A 23 0.63 -22.80 -20.69
N LEU A 24 1.89 -22.54 -21.02
CA LEU A 24 2.93 -23.57 -20.99
C LEU A 24 4.04 -23.07 -20.09
N ALA A 25 4.32 -23.88 -19.08
CA ALA A 25 5.43 -23.74 -18.16
C ALA A 25 6.74 -23.61 -18.94
N THR A 26 7.25 -22.38 -19.07
CA THR A 26 8.64 -22.10 -19.41
C THR A 26 9.27 -21.44 -18.21
N GLY A 27 10.30 -22.08 -17.66
CA GLY A 27 11.04 -21.56 -16.52
C GLY A 27 11.54 -20.14 -16.79
N TRP A 28 11.22 -19.24 -15.86
CA TRP A 28 11.95 -18.05 -15.44
C TRP A 28 13.16 -17.70 -16.31
N SER A 29 12.91 -16.97 -17.41
CA SER A 29 13.94 -16.22 -18.11
C SER A 29 13.74 -14.74 -17.79
N VAL A 30 14.54 -14.20 -16.86
CA VAL A 30 14.85 -12.78 -16.94
C VAL A 30 15.74 -12.66 -18.17
N TRP A 31 15.12 -12.10 -19.20
CA TRP A 31 15.64 -11.63 -20.47
C TRP A 31 17.14 -11.91 -20.77
N PRO A 32 17.44 -12.73 -21.79
CA PRO A 32 18.82 -12.99 -22.23
C PRO A 32 19.61 -11.71 -22.49
N ALA A 33 20.94 -11.78 -22.29
CA ALA A 33 21.83 -10.67 -22.65
C ALA A 33 21.75 -10.41 -24.16
N GLY A 34 21.25 -9.23 -24.54
CA GLY A 34 21.06 -8.81 -25.93
C GLY A 34 19.60 -8.69 -26.38
N ASP A 35 18.66 -9.23 -25.61
CA ASP A 35 17.23 -9.02 -25.88
C ASP A 35 16.77 -7.70 -25.22
N GLU A 36 15.75 -7.08 -25.82
CA GLU A 36 15.23 -5.74 -25.46
C GLU A 36 14.21 -5.80 -24.30
N HIS A 37 14.42 -5.08 -23.20
CA HIS A 37 13.60 -5.26 -21.99
C HIS A 37 12.10 -5.13 -22.30
N PRO A 38 11.23 -6.08 -21.88
CA PRO A 38 9.86 -6.16 -22.42
C PRO A 38 8.97 -4.95 -22.11
N LEU A 39 9.26 -4.21 -21.03
CA LEU A 39 8.60 -2.92 -20.79
C LEU A 39 8.90 -1.92 -21.90
N ASP A 40 10.12 -1.90 -22.46
CA ASP A 40 10.57 -0.94 -23.46
C ASP A 40 9.94 -1.18 -24.83
N ASP A 41 9.49 -2.40 -25.11
CA ASP A 41 8.70 -2.73 -26.31
C ASP A 41 7.34 -2.05 -26.23
N VAL A 42 6.59 -2.32 -25.15
CA VAL A 42 5.27 -1.71 -24.90
C VAL A 42 5.38 -0.19 -24.77
N TYR A 43 6.47 0.29 -24.16
CA TYR A 43 6.69 1.72 -23.98
C TYR A 43 6.97 2.45 -25.29
N ARG A 44 7.65 1.82 -26.25
CA ARG A 44 7.94 2.45 -27.56
C ARG A 44 6.68 2.69 -28.36
N ASP A 45 5.74 1.74 -28.33
CA ASP A 45 4.46 1.89 -29.00
C ASP A 45 3.64 3.06 -28.42
N ALA A 46 3.86 3.40 -27.14
CA ALA A 46 3.24 4.52 -26.46
C ALA A 46 3.93 5.88 -26.71
N VAL A 47 5.18 5.88 -27.19
CA VAL A 47 5.95 7.11 -27.48
C VAL A 47 5.90 7.37 -28.99
N ASP A 48 5.35 8.52 -29.39
CA ASP A 48 5.44 9.02 -30.78
C ASP A 48 6.87 9.53 -31.10
N GLY A 49 7.90 8.70 -30.92
CA GLY A 49 9.30 9.11 -31.06
C GLY A 49 10.33 8.13 -30.49
N VAL A 50 11.60 8.53 -30.54
CA VAL A 50 12.73 7.75 -30.01
C VAL A 50 12.98 8.12 -28.56
N MET A 51 12.95 7.13 -27.67
CA MET A 51 13.39 7.30 -26.28
C MET A 51 14.87 7.72 -26.25
N GLN A 52 15.14 8.92 -25.74
CA GLN A 52 16.51 9.40 -25.62
C GLN A 52 17.06 9.09 -24.21
N PRO A 53 18.20 8.38 -24.11
CA PRO A 53 18.75 8.00 -22.81
C PRO A 53 19.29 9.21 -22.06
N ALA A 54 19.19 9.17 -20.73
CA ALA A 54 19.87 10.08 -19.84
C ALA A 54 21.36 9.74 -19.73
N ASP A 55 22.14 10.67 -19.18
CA ASP A 55 23.48 10.36 -18.70
C ASP A 55 23.40 9.23 -17.63
N PRO A 56 24.25 8.19 -17.70
CA PRO A 56 24.23 7.09 -16.74
C PRO A 56 24.31 7.53 -15.27
N LEU A 57 25.02 8.62 -14.96
CA LEU A 57 25.10 9.15 -13.59
C LEU A 57 23.80 9.81 -13.13
N VAL A 58 23.01 10.35 -14.07
CA VAL A 58 21.66 10.83 -13.78
C VAL A 58 20.76 9.65 -13.41
N VAL A 59 20.86 8.53 -14.14
CA VAL A 59 20.12 7.29 -13.83
C VAL A 59 20.52 6.75 -12.45
N LEU A 60 21.81 6.66 -12.14
CA LEU A 60 22.30 6.24 -10.83
C LEU A 60 21.75 7.12 -9.69
N ARG A 61 21.84 8.45 -9.84
CA ARG A 61 21.35 9.40 -8.84
C ARG A 61 19.85 9.24 -8.61
N ARG A 62 19.08 9.15 -9.70
CA ARG A 62 17.63 8.98 -9.68
C ARG A 62 17.24 7.68 -8.97
N MET A 63 17.86 6.58 -9.36
CA MET A 63 17.65 5.25 -8.78
C MET A 63 17.97 5.21 -7.28
N SER A 64 19.09 5.81 -6.85
CA SER A 64 19.44 5.86 -5.43
C SER A 64 18.42 6.64 -4.59
N LEU A 65 17.90 7.76 -5.11
CA LEU A 65 16.89 8.56 -4.41
C LEU A 65 15.53 7.84 -4.35
N GLN A 66 15.07 7.25 -5.45
CA GLN A 66 13.74 6.65 -5.53
C GLN A 66 13.67 5.23 -4.93
N ILE A 67 14.77 4.48 -4.91
CA ILE A 67 14.79 3.16 -4.28
C ILE A 67 15.00 3.24 -2.77
N ARG A 68 15.99 4.01 -2.32
CA ARG A 68 16.45 4.01 -0.92
C ARG A 68 16.51 5.38 -0.27
N GLY A 69 15.92 6.39 -0.89
CA GLY A 69 15.76 7.68 -0.24
C GLY A 69 17.07 8.41 0.06
N VAL A 70 18.15 8.21 -0.70
CA VAL A 70 19.43 8.88 -0.43
C VAL A 70 20.28 9.08 -1.69
N LEU A 71 21.08 10.15 -1.73
CA LEU A 71 22.06 10.35 -2.81
C LEU A 71 23.14 9.26 -2.82
N PRO A 72 23.68 8.92 -4.00
CA PRO A 72 24.83 8.03 -4.11
C PRO A 72 26.08 8.70 -3.52
N THR A 73 26.91 7.91 -2.86
CA THR A 73 28.22 8.34 -2.36
C THR A 73 29.23 8.47 -3.49
N VAL A 74 30.33 9.20 -3.24
CA VAL A 74 31.45 9.32 -4.20
C VAL A 74 32.02 7.95 -4.56
N SER A 75 32.12 7.03 -3.59
CA SER A 75 32.59 5.66 -3.83
C SER A 75 31.64 4.88 -4.74
N GLU A 76 30.33 4.98 -4.51
CA GLU A 76 29.32 4.32 -5.35
C GLU A 76 29.33 4.87 -6.78
N ILE A 77 29.54 6.18 -6.95
CA ILE A 77 29.68 6.80 -8.28
C ILE A 77 30.90 6.22 -9.01
N GLN A 78 32.07 6.20 -8.36
CA GLN A 78 33.30 5.67 -8.96
C GLN A 78 33.21 4.18 -9.28
N GLU A 79 32.52 3.41 -8.44
CA GLU A 79 32.26 1.98 -8.67
C GLU A 79 31.31 1.76 -9.85
N PHE A 80 30.25 2.57 -9.96
CA PHE A 80 29.30 2.52 -11.06
C PHE A 80 29.95 2.84 -12.41
N GLU A 81 30.82 3.86 -12.45
CA GLU A 81 31.56 4.23 -13.67
C GLU A 81 32.49 3.11 -14.16
N LYS A 82 33.12 2.39 -13.23
CA LYS A 82 34.02 1.26 -13.51
C LYS A 82 33.27 -0.04 -13.85
N SER A 83 31.99 -0.12 -13.52
CA SER A 83 31.19 -1.33 -13.73
C SER A 83 30.84 -1.53 -15.22
N PRO A 84 30.69 -2.77 -15.72
CA PRO A 84 30.33 -3.02 -17.11
C PRO A 84 28.99 -2.35 -17.50
N PRO A 85 28.93 -1.56 -18.62
CA PRO A 85 27.73 -0.84 -19.05
C PRO A 85 26.45 -1.68 -19.11
N GLU A 86 26.57 -2.91 -19.59
CA GLU A 86 25.46 -3.83 -19.84
C GLU A 86 24.73 -4.30 -18.58
N ASN A 87 25.37 -4.24 -17.42
CA ASN A 87 24.83 -4.80 -16.17
C ASN A 87 24.83 -3.80 -15.00
N ARG A 88 25.52 -2.65 -15.11
CA ARG A 88 25.71 -1.73 -13.98
C ARG A 88 24.41 -1.23 -13.36
N VAL A 89 23.37 -0.96 -14.16
CA VAL A 89 22.08 -0.47 -13.67
C VAL A 89 21.40 -1.56 -12.85
N ALA A 90 21.26 -2.76 -13.40
CA ALA A 90 20.66 -3.90 -12.72
C ALA A 90 21.42 -4.25 -11.43
N ALA A 91 22.76 -4.32 -11.47
CA ALA A 91 23.58 -4.64 -10.30
C ALA A 91 23.35 -3.62 -9.15
N PHE A 92 23.35 -2.33 -9.46
CA PHE A 92 23.10 -1.29 -8.46
C PHE A 92 21.64 -1.26 -8.00
N ALA A 93 20.66 -1.55 -8.87
CA ALA A 93 19.26 -1.68 -8.47
C ALA A 93 19.08 -2.78 -7.42
N VAL A 94 19.67 -3.97 -7.64
CA VAL A 94 19.67 -5.07 -6.67
C VAL A 94 20.31 -4.62 -5.35
N ARG A 95 21.49 -4.00 -5.42
CA ARG A 95 22.19 -3.52 -4.23
C ARG A 95 21.34 -2.55 -3.43
N PHE A 96 20.70 -1.59 -4.09
CA PHE A 96 19.87 -0.59 -3.42
C PHE A 96 18.59 -1.18 -2.84
N LEU A 97 17.93 -2.11 -3.55
CA LEU A 97 16.70 -2.76 -3.05
C LEU A 97 16.95 -3.66 -1.84
N ARG A 98 18.16 -4.19 -1.69
CA ARG A 98 18.57 -5.01 -0.53
C ARG A 98 19.09 -4.18 0.64
N ASP A 99 19.37 -2.89 0.44
CA ASP A 99 19.80 -1.95 1.47
C ASP A 99 18.66 -1.71 2.49
N PRO A 100 18.92 -1.69 3.82
CA PRO A 100 17.92 -1.31 4.81
C PRO A 100 17.26 0.04 4.50
N ASP A 101 17.99 0.99 3.93
CA ASP A 101 17.46 2.30 3.57
C ASP A 101 16.31 2.22 2.54
N ALA A 102 16.27 1.18 1.69
CA ALA A 102 15.11 0.94 0.83
C ALA A 102 13.87 0.54 1.62
N ALA A 103 14.02 -0.38 2.57
CA ALA A 103 12.92 -0.78 3.43
C ALA A 103 12.42 0.41 4.27
N HIS A 104 13.33 1.22 4.83
CA HIS A 104 12.97 2.44 5.57
C HIS A 104 12.21 3.44 4.70
N TYR A 105 12.73 3.72 3.50
CA TYR A 105 12.14 4.72 2.59
C TYR A 105 10.73 4.30 2.17
N TRP A 106 10.55 3.07 1.70
CA TRP A 106 9.25 2.58 1.25
C TRP A 106 8.26 2.37 2.41
N ALA A 107 8.73 2.02 3.60
CA ALA A 107 7.88 1.99 4.79
C ALA A 107 7.38 3.37 5.20
N LEU A 108 8.18 4.43 5.05
CA LEU A 108 7.72 5.80 5.27
C LEU A 108 6.67 6.23 4.24
N GLN A 109 6.89 5.96 2.95
CA GLN A 109 5.91 6.26 1.89
C GLN A 109 4.59 5.52 2.13
N TYR A 110 4.67 4.22 2.39
CA TYR A 110 3.50 3.39 2.63
C TYR A 110 2.82 3.73 3.97
N GLY A 111 3.61 4.03 5.00
CA GLY A 111 3.15 4.50 6.31
C GLY A 111 2.40 5.83 6.22
N SER A 112 2.81 6.74 5.33
CA SER A 112 2.10 7.98 5.03
C SER A 112 0.70 7.71 4.48
N ALA A 113 0.60 6.85 3.46
CA ALA A 113 -0.70 6.39 2.92
C ALA A 113 -1.54 5.65 3.98
N LEU A 114 -0.89 4.98 4.95
CA LEU A 114 -1.51 4.34 6.12
C LEU A 114 -1.88 5.29 7.26
N ARG A 115 -1.44 6.54 7.20
CA ARG A 115 -1.53 7.51 8.30
C ARG A 115 -0.98 6.91 9.60
N SER A 116 0.13 6.17 9.48
CA SER A 116 0.87 5.55 10.58
C SER A 116 1.23 6.59 11.64
N ARG A 117 1.24 6.16 12.91
CA ARG A 117 1.69 6.96 14.05
C ARG A 117 2.61 6.12 14.92
N GLU A 118 3.80 6.62 15.18
CA GLU A 118 4.84 5.91 15.93
C GLU A 118 4.64 6.04 17.44
N ASP A 119 4.03 7.13 17.89
CA ASP A 119 3.66 7.37 19.30
C ASP A 119 2.14 7.37 19.47
N GLN A 120 1.50 6.27 19.07
CA GLN A 120 0.09 6.07 19.33
C GLN A 120 -0.14 5.60 20.78
N ARG A 121 -1.17 6.13 21.43
CA ARG A 121 -1.51 5.69 22.78
C ARG A 121 -1.86 4.21 22.78
N GLY A 122 -1.29 3.48 23.73
CA GLY A 122 -1.58 2.06 23.90
C GLY A 122 -0.87 1.17 22.89
N THR A 123 0.19 1.64 22.23
CA THR A 123 1.00 0.83 21.33
C THR A 123 2.45 0.84 21.79
N GLU A 124 3.18 -0.21 21.44
CA GLU A 124 4.64 -0.16 21.54
C GLU A 124 5.17 0.86 20.51
N TYR A 125 6.11 1.69 20.94
CA TYR A 125 6.59 2.81 20.14
C TYR A 125 7.28 2.33 18.86
N GLY A 126 6.88 2.89 17.71
CA GLY A 126 7.46 2.55 16.41
C GLY A 126 7.13 1.15 15.89
N SER A 127 6.40 0.32 16.64
CA SER A 127 6.11 -1.08 16.30
C SER A 127 5.43 -1.26 14.94
N TYR A 128 4.47 -0.39 14.59
CA TYR A 128 3.81 -0.46 13.30
C TYR A 128 4.75 -0.11 12.14
N PHE A 129 5.57 0.94 12.29
CA PHE A 129 6.59 1.28 11.30
C PHE A 129 7.56 0.11 11.10
N GLU A 130 8.03 -0.51 12.19
CA GLU A 130 8.92 -1.65 12.12
C GLU A 130 8.31 -2.83 11.37
N TYR A 131 7.03 -3.12 11.58
CA TYR A 131 6.30 -4.13 10.80
C TYR A 131 6.26 -3.80 9.30
N LEU A 132 5.99 -2.54 8.94
CA LEU A 132 5.99 -2.10 7.54
C LEU A 132 7.40 -2.24 6.95
N ALA A 133 8.42 -1.71 7.61
CA ALA A 133 9.82 -1.78 7.18
C ALA A 133 10.28 -3.24 7.03
N ARG A 134 9.95 -4.11 7.99
CA ARG A 134 10.25 -5.54 7.92
C ARG A 134 9.56 -6.21 6.74
N SER A 135 8.30 -5.90 6.48
CA SER A 135 7.56 -6.44 5.33
C SER A 135 8.23 -6.07 3.99
N PHE A 136 8.71 -4.83 3.84
CA PHE A 136 9.51 -4.45 2.67
C PHE A 136 10.89 -5.13 2.67
N HIS A 137 11.55 -5.20 3.81
CA HIS A 137 12.87 -5.80 3.95
C HIS A 137 12.85 -7.27 3.50
N GLU A 138 11.89 -8.05 3.96
CA GLU A 138 11.66 -9.47 3.61
C GLU A 138 11.11 -9.68 2.18
N ASN A 139 10.91 -8.61 1.41
CA ASN A 139 10.25 -8.64 0.10
C ASN A 139 8.88 -9.36 0.15
N LYS A 140 8.11 -9.10 1.21
CA LYS A 140 6.80 -9.73 1.45
C LYS A 140 5.84 -9.40 0.30
N PRO A 141 5.12 -10.39 -0.26
CA PRO A 141 4.06 -10.14 -1.22
C PRO A 141 3.02 -9.13 -0.72
N TYR A 142 2.66 -8.17 -1.55
CA TYR A 142 1.75 -7.08 -1.20
C TYR A 142 0.38 -7.58 -0.73
N ASN A 143 -0.17 -8.58 -1.42
CA ASN A 143 -1.42 -9.22 -1.03
C ASN A 143 -1.37 -9.87 0.37
N LYS A 144 -0.21 -10.42 0.77
CA LYS A 144 -0.02 -11.00 2.10
C LYS A 144 0.06 -9.93 3.17
N MET A 145 0.81 -8.87 2.92
CA MET A 145 0.88 -7.71 3.81
C MET A 145 -0.52 -7.08 4.05
N VAL A 146 -1.30 -6.89 2.99
CA VAL A 146 -2.67 -6.36 3.09
C VAL A 146 -3.60 -7.33 3.84
N ALA A 147 -3.50 -8.63 3.57
CA ALA A 147 -4.25 -9.66 4.29
C ALA A 147 -3.93 -9.67 5.79
N GLU A 148 -2.65 -9.58 6.16
CA GLU A 148 -2.20 -9.51 7.55
C GLU A 148 -2.81 -8.32 8.28
N MET A 149 -2.78 -7.12 7.69
CA MET A 149 -3.35 -5.91 8.30
C MET A 149 -4.88 -6.00 8.47
N ILE A 150 -5.61 -6.42 7.43
CA ILE A 150 -7.08 -6.52 7.49
C ILE A 150 -7.52 -7.62 8.46
N LEU A 151 -6.77 -8.72 8.57
CA LEU A 151 -7.12 -9.83 9.46
C LEU A 151 -6.55 -9.68 10.87
N ALA A 152 -5.76 -8.63 11.12
CA ALA A 152 -5.06 -8.47 12.38
C ALA A 152 -6.00 -8.43 13.59
N THR A 153 -5.63 -9.18 14.61
CA THR A 153 -6.25 -9.23 15.94
C THR A 153 -5.15 -9.54 16.96
N GLY A 154 -5.42 -9.31 18.24
CA GLY A 154 -4.48 -9.57 19.32
C GLY A 154 -3.84 -8.30 19.87
N ASP A 155 -2.88 -8.50 20.77
CA ASP A 155 -2.12 -7.40 21.38
C ASP A 155 -1.26 -6.70 20.32
N THR A 156 -1.25 -5.37 20.34
CA THR A 156 -0.55 -4.58 19.31
C THR A 156 0.98 -4.61 19.39
N ALA A 157 1.55 -5.04 20.53
CA ALA A 157 2.98 -5.30 20.62
C ALA A 157 3.33 -6.69 20.06
N GLU A 158 2.52 -7.71 20.35
CA GLU A 158 2.73 -9.08 19.83
C GLU A 158 2.40 -9.19 18.33
N ASN A 159 1.37 -8.48 17.87
CA ASN A 159 0.95 -8.40 16.48
C ASN A 159 0.85 -6.94 16.01
N PRO A 160 1.97 -6.32 15.59
CA PRO A 160 1.98 -4.91 15.21
C PRO A 160 1.12 -4.57 13.98
N ALA A 161 0.71 -5.54 13.16
CA ALA A 161 -0.26 -5.30 12.09
C ALA A 161 -1.63 -4.84 12.65
N ALA A 162 -1.95 -5.18 13.91
CA ALA A 162 -3.20 -4.75 14.57
C ALA A 162 -3.28 -3.23 14.77
N ASN A 163 -2.14 -2.52 14.74
CA ASN A 163 -2.11 -1.06 14.76
C ASN A 163 -2.91 -0.43 13.60
N PHE A 164 -3.11 -1.17 12.49
CA PHE A 164 -3.98 -0.78 11.38
C PHE A 164 -5.38 -0.31 11.83
N TYR A 165 -5.95 -0.97 12.84
CA TYR A 165 -7.28 -0.68 13.34
C TYR A 165 -7.33 0.45 14.37
N LEU A 166 -6.21 0.79 15.01
CA LEU A 166 -6.23 1.70 16.16
C LEU A 166 -6.48 3.15 15.77
N ARG A 167 -6.16 3.54 14.53
CA ARG A 167 -6.30 4.93 14.04
C ARG A 167 -7.71 5.46 14.26
N ASP A 168 -8.71 4.67 13.92
CA ASP A 168 -10.13 5.03 13.99
C ASP A 168 -10.88 4.15 15.00
N ASP A 169 -10.19 3.63 16.03
CA ASP A 169 -10.76 2.79 17.09
C ASP A 169 -11.52 1.54 16.60
N ALA A 170 -11.09 1.01 15.45
CA ALA A 170 -11.77 -0.06 14.73
C ALA A 170 -13.23 0.25 14.37
N ASP A 171 -13.60 1.52 14.17
CA ASP A 171 -14.91 1.89 13.61
C ASP A 171 -15.06 1.27 12.20
N PRO A 172 -16.03 0.37 11.98
CA PRO A 172 -16.19 -0.30 10.70
C PRO A 172 -16.42 0.66 9.54
N LEU A 173 -17.06 1.80 9.77
CA LEU A 173 -17.32 2.80 8.72
C LEU A 173 -16.01 3.46 8.27
N GLN A 174 -15.20 3.93 9.23
CA GLN A 174 -13.92 4.57 8.96
C GLN A 174 -12.89 3.59 8.36
N VAL A 175 -12.89 2.34 8.83
CA VAL A 175 -12.04 1.28 8.26
C VAL A 175 -12.43 1.03 6.81
N ALA A 176 -13.72 0.96 6.49
CA ALA A 176 -14.20 0.78 5.12
C ALA A 176 -13.74 1.91 4.21
N GLU A 177 -13.95 3.16 4.59
CA GLU A 177 -13.52 4.33 3.83
C GLU A 177 -12.04 4.26 3.47
N TYR A 178 -11.23 3.89 4.46
CA TYR A 178 -9.78 3.84 4.30
C TYR A 178 -9.30 2.65 3.48
N VAL A 179 -9.86 1.46 3.69
CA VAL A 179 -9.58 0.28 2.87
C VAL A 179 -10.01 0.52 1.42
N GLY A 180 -11.17 1.14 1.22
CA GLY A 180 -11.68 1.56 -0.08
C GLY A 180 -10.70 2.51 -0.77
N ARG A 181 -10.26 3.54 -0.07
CA ARG A 181 -9.32 4.54 -0.60
C ARG A 181 -7.93 3.95 -0.90
N VAL A 182 -7.37 3.18 0.03
CA VAL A 182 -5.96 2.76 -0.06
C VAL A 182 -5.78 1.46 -0.82
N PHE A 183 -6.60 0.45 -0.63
CA PHE A 183 -6.38 -0.84 -1.31
C PHE A 183 -7.26 -1.02 -2.54
N TYR A 184 -8.48 -0.52 -2.53
CA TYR A 184 -9.38 -0.59 -3.69
C TYR A 184 -9.23 0.62 -4.63
N GLY A 185 -8.73 1.74 -4.12
CA GLY A 185 -8.48 2.96 -4.89
C GLY A 185 -9.74 3.71 -5.27
N GLU A 186 -10.79 3.73 -4.45
CA GLU A 186 -12.01 4.52 -4.70
C GLU A 186 -12.47 5.25 -3.43
N ARG A 187 -12.90 6.51 -3.55
CA ARG A 187 -13.33 7.33 -2.42
C ARG A 187 -14.80 7.10 -2.08
N LEU A 188 -15.08 6.09 -1.27
CA LEU A 188 -16.46 5.68 -0.96
C LEU A 188 -17.15 6.48 0.16
N ALA A 189 -16.46 7.44 0.79
CA ALA A 189 -16.96 8.14 1.99
C ALA A 189 -18.22 8.98 1.75
N CYS A 190 -18.40 9.57 0.55
CA CYS A 190 -19.62 10.31 0.22
C CYS A 190 -20.88 9.45 0.34
N ALA A 191 -20.73 8.13 0.13
CA ALA A 191 -21.83 7.18 0.20
C ALA A 191 -22.32 6.91 1.63
N ARG A 192 -21.70 7.50 2.65
CA ARG A 192 -22.11 7.34 4.06
C ARG A 192 -23.50 7.92 4.34
N CYS A 193 -23.80 9.08 3.75
CA CYS A 193 -25.03 9.83 4.04
C CYS A 193 -26.02 9.81 2.87
N HIS A 194 -25.54 9.72 1.63
CA HIS A 194 -26.36 9.68 0.41
C HIS A 194 -25.79 8.68 -0.59
N ASP A 195 -26.46 8.43 -1.72
CA ASP A 195 -25.88 7.58 -2.78
C ASP A 195 -24.68 8.26 -3.44
N HIS A 196 -23.69 7.49 -3.91
CA HIS A 196 -22.42 8.06 -4.35
C HIS A 196 -22.60 8.99 -5.57
N PRO A 197 -22.12 10.25 -5.52
CA PRO A 197 -22.46 11.27 -6.52
C PRO A 197 -21.81 11.00 -7.89
N PHE A 198 -20.69 10.29 -7.92
CA PHE A 198 -19.93 9.99 -9.15
C PHE A 198 -19.97 8.52 -9.55
N ASN A 199 -20.69 7.69 -8.79
CA ASN A 199 -20.87 6.26 -9.04
C ASN A 199 -22.34 5.93 -8.77
N SER A 200 -23.18 6.11 -9.78
CA SER A 200 -24.64 5.96 -9.64
C SER A 200 -25.09 4.54 -9.27
N GLU A 201 -24.20 3.56 -9.36
CA GLU A 201 -24.47 2.17 -8.98
C GLU A 201 -24.09 1.86 -7.53
N PHE A 202 -23.44 2.80 -6.83
CA PHE A 202 -23.01 2.63 -5.43
C PHE A 202 -23.91 3.44 -4.50
N SER A 203 -24.89 2.78 -3.91
CA SER A 203 -25.85 3.38 -2.99
C SER A 203 -25.28 3.55 -1.58
N ARG A 204 -25.99 4.33 -0.76
CA ARG A 204 -25.72 4.41 0.68
C ARG A 204 -25.75 3.04 1.34
N ARG A 205 -26.66 2.16 0.91
CA ARG A 205 -26.77 0.83 1.52
C ARG A 205 -25.56 -0.05 1.17
N ASP A 206 -25.03 0.09 -0.04
CA ASP A 206 -23.81 -0.62 -0.47
C ASP A 206 -22.60 -0.19 0.37
N TYR A 207 -22.50 1.10 0.75
CA TYR A 207 -21.48 1.58 1.69
C TYR A 207 -21.55 0.87 3.05
N TYR A 208 -22.74 0.77 3.66
CA TYR A 208 -22.89 0.03 4.91
C TYR A 208 -22.65 -1.48 4.72
N GLY A 209 -22.99 -2.04 3.56
CA GLY A 209 -22.65 -3.41 3.21
C GLY A 209 -21.14 -3.64 3.13
N PHE A 210 -20.41 -2.70 2.56
CA PHE A 210 -18.95 -2.74 2.54
C PHE A 210 -18.37 -2.61 3.96
N ALA A 211 -18.88 -1.68 4.77
CA ALA A 211 -18.44 -1.53 6.15
C ALA A 211 -18.76 -2.73 7.05
N ALA A 212 -19.81 -3.50 6.73
CA ALA A 212 -20.17 -4.70 7.49
C ALA A 212 -19.06 -5.76 7.50
N PHE A 213 -18.12 -5.76 6.54
CA PHE A 213 -16.94 -6.63 6.58
C PHE A 213 -16.05 -6.39 7.80
N PHE A 214 -15.95 -5.14 8.28
CA PHE A 214 -15.04 -4.76 9.36
C PHE A 214 -15.72 -4.67 10.73
N SER A 215 -17.01 -4.98 10.80
CA SER A 215 -17.83 -4.85 12.02
C SER A 215 -17.51 -5.86 13.13
N GLN A 216 -16.78 -6.93 12.82
CA GLN A 216 -16.47 -8.00 13.78
C GLN A 216 -15.27 -7.70 14.69
N VAL A 217 -14.67 -6.50 14.62
CA VAL A 217 -13.52 -6.13 15.44
C VAL A 217 -13.75 -4.87 16.25
N TYR A 218 -13.06 -4.77 17.39
CA TYR A 218 -13.12 -3.63 18.30
C TYR A 218 -11.86 -3.54 19.17
N VAL A 219 -11.57 -2.36 19.71
CA VAL A 219 -10.36 -2.13 20.52
C VAL A 219 -10.65 -2.28 22.01
N LYS A 220 -9.84 -3.09 22.71
CA LYS A 220 -9.74 -3.15 24.18
C LYS A 220 -8.56 -2.31 24.65
N ARG A 221 -8.78 -1.40 25.61
CA ARG A 221 -7.80 -0.35 25.97
C ARG A 221 -7.18 -0.45 27.36
N GLN A 222 -7.87 -1.05 28.31
CA GLN A 222 -7.48 -0.95 29.73
C GLN A 222 -7.40 -2.30 30.41
N TYR A 223 -8.39 -3.15 30.17
CA TYR A 223 -8.46 -4.48 30.76
C TYR A 223 -8.85 -5.51 29.70
N GLU A 224 -8.34 -6.73 29.86
CA GLU A 224 -8.87 -7.91 29.19
C GLU A 224 -10.22 -8.25 29.82
N ILE A 225 -11.27 -7.55 29.36
CA ILE A 225 -12.65 -7.85 29.72
C ILE A 225 -13.23 -8.87 28.74
N GLU A 226 -13.93 -9.86 29.29
CA GLU A 226 -14.67 -10.86 28.52
C GLU A 226 -15.87 -10.21 27.81
N TRP A 227 -16.53 -9.25 28.47
CA TRP A 227 -17.81 -8.72 28.00
C TRP A 227 -17.67 -7.41 27.23
N LEU A 228 -18.26 -7.36 26.03
CA LEU A 228 -18.54 -6.16 25.25
C LEU A 228 -19.35 -5.10 26.02
N GLY A 229 -19.06 -3.83 25.68
CA GLY A 229 -19.84 -2.68 26.11
C GLY A 229 -21.27 -2.72 25.59
N ARG A 230 -22.19 -2.08 26.33
CA ARG A 230 -23.64 -2.14 26.04
C ARG A 230 -23.99 -1.57 24.68
N GLU A 231 -23.27 -0.54 24.25
CA GLU A 231 -23.41 0.12 22.95
C GLU A 231 -23.20 -0.83 21.76
N ARG A 232 -22.33 -1.84 21.92
CA ARG A 232 -22.06 -2.84 20.86
C ARG A 232 -23.09 -3.96 20.82
N LEU A 233 -23.86 -4.17 21.90
CA LEU A 233 -24.84 -5.26 21.97
C LEU A 233 -26.02 -5.05 21.02
N GLU A 234 -26.32 -3.81 20.67
CA GLU A 234 -27.38 -3.49 19.71
C GLU A 234 -27.07 -4.10 18.35
N HIS A 235 -25.79 -4.21 17.99
CA HIS A 235 -25.31 -4.76 16.74
C HIS A 235 -25.34 -6.29 16.65
N PHE A 236 -25.76 -6.98 17.72
CA PHE A 236 -26.00 -8.41 17.66
C PHE A 236 -27.34 -8.78 17.02
N PRO A 237 -27.43 -9.95 16.37
CA PRO A 237 -28.71 -10.60 16.11
C PRO A 237 -29.53 -10.73 17.39
N ALA A 238 -30.86 -10.55 17.32
CA ALA A 238 -31.71 -10.44 18.50
C ALA A 238 -31.63 -11.68 19.42
N ASP A 239 -31.62 -12.88 18.84
CA ASP A 239 -31.54 -14.14 19.59
C ASP A 239 -30.20 -14.27 20.30
N TYR A 240 -29.10 -14.01 19.59
CA TYR A 240 -27.74 -14.03 20.15
C TYR A 240 -27.56 -12.97 21.24
N ARG A 241 -28.11 -11.76 21.03
CA ARG A 241 -28.05 -10.68 22.02
C ARG A 241 -28.66 -11.11 23.35
N LYS A 242 -29.83 -11.74 23.31
CA LYS A 242 -30.53 -12.21 24.51
C LYS A 242 -29.70 -13.26 25.24
N GLU A 243 -29.20 -14.26 24.53
CA GLU A 243 -28.33 -15.29 25.09
C GLU A 243 -27.05 -14.68 25.71
N TYR A 244 -26.42 -13.76 25.02
CA TYR A 244 -25.21 -13.07 25.47
C TYR A 244 -25.46 -12.25 26.74
N GLU A 245 -26.57 -11.49 26.79
CA GLU A 245 -26.95 -10.71 27.96
C GLU A 245 -27.26 -11.60 29.17
N GLU A 246 -27.91 -12.75 28.97
CA GLU A 246 -28.15 -13.74 30.02
C GLU A 246 -26.83 -14.29 30.58
N LYS A 247 -25.89 -14.70 29.73
CA LYS A 247 -24.56 -15.16 30.15
C LYS A 247 -23.80 -14.08 30.92
N ARG A 248 -23.81 -12.84 30.43
CA ARG A 248 -23.19 -11.69 31.12
C ARG A 248 -23.80 -11.45 32.49
N ASN A 249 -25.12 -11.53 32.59
CA ASN A 249 -25.84 -11.31 33.85
C ASN A 249 -25.57 -12.43 34.86
N ASP A 250 -25.44 -13.67 34.38
CA ASP A 250 -25.06 -14.80 35.22
C ASP A 250 -23.63 -14.66 35.76
N TRP A 251 -22.67 -14.34 34.90
CA TRP A 251 -21.28 -14.06 35.31
C TRP A 251 -21.20 -12.93 36.33
N ASN A 252 -21.91 -11.82 36.09
CA ASN A 252 -21.95 -10.71 37.05
C ASN A 252 -22.49 -11.15 38.41
N ARG A 253 -23.56 -11.95 38.44
CA ARG A 253 -24.19 -12.44 39.68
C ARG A 253 -23.31 -13.43 40.42
N ASN A 254 -22.70 -14.37 39.71
CA ASN A 254 -22.02 -15.52 40.28
C ASN A 254 -20.54 -15.28 40.56
N VAL A 255 -19.92 -14.37 39.81
CA VAL A 255 -18.48 -14.07 39.88
C VAL A 255 -18.27 -12.65 40.39
N TRP A 256 -18.58 -11.63 39.59
CA TRP A 256 -18.19 -10.25 39.86
C TRP A 256 -18.78 -9.65 41.14
N ASN A 257 -20.07 -9.87 41.39
CA ASN A 257 -20.77 -9.32 42.56
C ASN A 257 -20.39 -10.03 43.86
N LYS A 258 -19.82 -11.23 43.80
CA LYS A 258 -19.33 -11.97 44.97
C LYS A 258 -17.88 -11.63 45.33
N MET A 259 -17.13 -11.00 44.42
CA MET A 259 -15.77 -10.56 44.70
C MET A 259 -15.74 -9.40 45.69
N ASN A 260 -14.92 -9.53 46.73
CA ASN A 260 -14.58 -8.43 47.63
C ASN A 260 -13.64 -7.42 46.94
N GLN A 261 -13.35 -6.30 47.61
CA GLN A 261 -12.54 -5.23 47.02
C GLN A 261 -11.10 -5.68 46.69
N GLN A 262 -10.47 -6.50 47.54
CA GLN A 262 -9.11 -7.02 47.29
C GLN A 262 -9.07 -7.95 46.08
N GLN A 263 -10.08 -8.81 45.92
CA GLN A 263 -10.23 -9.70 44.77
C GLN A 263 -10.44 -8.90 43.47
N LYS A 264 -11.27 -7.86 43.51
CA LYS A 264 -11.45 -6.96 42.34
C LYS A 264 -10.16 -6.25 41.95
N GLN A 265 -9.38 -5.79 42.93
CA GLN A 265 -8.07 -5.18 42.68
C GLN A 265 -7.03 -6.19 42.16
N ALA A 266 -7.05 -7.44 42.63
CA ALA A 266 -6.23 -8.52 42.08
C ALA A 266 -6.60 -8.80 40.62
N TRP A 267 -7.89 -9.00 40.34
CA TRP A 267 -8.40 -9.19 38.97
C TRP A 267 -8.00 -8.03 38.06
N GLN A 268 -8.15 -6.78 38.50
CA GLN A 268 -7.75 -5.60 37.73
C GLN A 268 -6.25 -5.56 37.43
N ARG A 269 -5.40 -6.01 38.36
CA ARG A 269 -3.94 -6.07 38.14
C ARG A 269 -3.58 -7.16 37.14
N GLU A 270 -4.19 -8.34 37.27
CA GLU A 270 -3.95 -9.49 36.41
C GLU A 270 -4.45 -9.28 34.97
N ASN A 271 -5.56 -8.54 34.81
CA ASN A 271 -6.18 -8.31 33.49
C ASN A 271 -5.83 -6.94 32.91
N LYS A 272 -4.97 -6.14 33.55
CA LYS A 272 -4.58 -4.84 33.01
C LYS A 272 -3.77 -5.05 31.73
N LEU A 273 -4.23 -4.42 30.66
CA LEU A 273 -3.51 -4.41 29.40
C LEU A 273 -2.37 -3.39 29.45
N GLU A 274 -1.18 -3.81 29.03
CA GLU A 274 -0.04 -2.92 28.82
C GLU A 274 -0.24 -2.10 27.53
N TYR A 275 -0.60 -2.80 26.46
CA TYR A 275 -0.94 -2.24 25.16
C TYR A 275 -2.38 -2.55 24.76
N TYR A 276 -2.89 -1.85 23.76
CA TYR A 276 -4.24 -2.07 23.25
C TYR A 276 -4.30 -3.40 22.52
N LYS A 277 -5.50 -3.98 22.52
CA LYS A 277 -5.78 -5.25 21.86
C LYS A 277 -6.91 -5.08 20.89
N VAL A 278 -6.72 -5.51 19.65
CA VAL A 278 -7.81 -5.63 18.67
C VAL A 278 -8.49 -6.97 18.89
N ALA A 279 -9.70 -6.93 19.42
CA ALA A 279 -10.51 -8.11 19.70
C ALA A 279 -11.43 -8.40 18.51
N TYR A 280 -11.80 -9.67 18.38
CA TYR A 280 -12.73 -10.17 17.37
C TYR A 280 -13.94 -10.81 18.04
N GLU A 281 -15.14 -10.46 17.57
CA GLU A 281 -16.41 -11.06 17.98
C GLU A 281 -17.17 -11.51 16.72
N PRO A 282 -17.34 -12.82 16.50
CA PRO A 282 -17.91 -13.36 15.26
C PRO A 282 -19.36 -12.92 15.00
N MET A 283 -20.14 -12.73 16.07
CA MET A 283 -21.57 -12.39 15.92
C MET A 283 -21.82 -10.88 15.86
N LEU A 284 -20.78 -10.05 16.01
CA LEU A 284 -20.90 -8.60 15.92
C LEU A 284 -21.15 -8.22 14.45
N ALA A 285 -22.18 -7.41 14.22
CA ALA A 285 -22.59 -7.00 12.89
C ALA A 285 -22.72 -5.48 12.77
N LEU A 286 -23.21 -5.00 11.62
CA LEU A 286 -23.47 -3.58 11.41
C LEU A 286 -24.97 -3.39 11.16
N ARG A 287 -25.52 -2.30 11.71
CA ARG A 287 -26.90 -1.89 11.45
C ARG A 287 -26.93 -0.73 10.50
N PHE A 288 -27.91 -0.74 9.61
CA PHE A 288 -28.25 0.43 8.83
C PHE A 288 -28.87 1.46 9.78
N PRO A 289 -28.50 2.74 9.69
CA PRO A 289 -29.11 3.76 10.53
C PRO A 289 -30.56 4.03 10.12
N HIS A 290 -31.40 4.46 11.07
CA HIS A 290 -32.76 4.94 10.78
C HIS A 290 -32.74 6.33 10.13
N THR A 291 -31.86 7.19 10.63
CA THR A 291 -31.52 8.52 10.12
C THR A 291 -30.02 8.75 10.34
N ASP A 292 -29.42 9.77 9.71
CA ASP A 292 -27.96 10.01 9.79
C ASP A 292 -27.40 10.02 11.22
N ASP A 293 -28.20 10.46 12.20
CA ASP A 293 -27.83 10.56 13.62
C ASP A 293 -28.40 9.45 14.52
N GLN A 294 -29.21 8.52 14.00
CA GLN A 294 -29.88 7.49 14.80
C GLN A 294 -29.52 6.06 14.36
N PRO A 295 -28.68 5.34 15.15
CA PRO A 295 -28.47 3.92 14.92
C PRO A 295 -29.74 3.11 15.25
N GLY A 296 -29.83 1.87 14.76
CA GLY A 296 -30.86 0.92 15.21
C GLY A 296 -31.72 0.26 14.13
N GLY A 297 -31.48 0.53 12.85
CA GLY A 297 -32.18 -0.13 11.74
C GLY A 297 -31.82 -1.60 11.58
N ASP A 298 -32.11 -2.14 10.40
CA ASP A 298 -31.88 -3.56 10.11
C ASP A 298 -30.39 -3.90 10.02
N LEU A 299 -30.06 -5.19 10.23
CA LEU A 299 -28.69 -5.66 10.04
C LEU A 299 -28.34 -5.62 8.55
N VAL A 300 -27.16 -5.09 8.24
CA VAL A 300 -26.69 -4.99 6.86
C VAL A 300 -25.84 -6.20 6.52
N GLU A 301 -26.12 -6.78 5.37
CA GLU A 301 -25.32 -7.88 4.84
C GLU A 301 -24.05 -7.37 4.17
N PRO A 302 -22.93 -8.10 4.27
CA PRO A 302 -21.69 -7.71 3.60
C PRO A 302 -21.82 -7.66 2.07
N GLN A 303 -21.29 -6.60 1.46
CA GLN A 303 -21.33 -6.37 0.02
C GLN A 303 -20.01 -5.77 -0.46
N PHE A 304 -19.50 -6.28 -1.58
CA PHE A 304 -18.24 -5.81 -2.12
C PHE A 304 -18.38 -4.41 -2.74
N PRO A 305 -17.30 -3.61 -2.76
CA PRO A 305 -17.29 -2.29 -3.38
C PRO A 305 -17.69 -2.24 -4.87
N ASP A 306 -17.59 -3.37 -5.59
CA ASP A 306 -18.04 -3.49 -6.99
C ASP A 306 -19.56 -3.75 -7.12
N GLY A 307 -20.29 -3.71 -6.00
CA GLY A 307 -21.73 -3.98 -5.93
C GLY A 307 -22.08 -5.46 -5.83
N THR A 308 -21.13 -6.39 -5.98
CA THR A 308 -21.42 -7.82 -5.89
C THR A 308 -21.68 -8.26 -4.45
N ARG A 309 -22.70 -9.12 -4.25
CA ARG A 309 -23.07 -9.63 -2.92
C ARG A 309 -22.03 -10.65 -2.44
N ALA A 310 -21.60 -10.50 -1.19
CA ALA A 310 -20.71 -11.48 -0.58
C ALA A 310 -21.50 -12.65 -0.02
N LEU A 311 -21.04 -13.87 -0.32
CA LEU A 311 -21.51 -15.08 0.35
C LEU A 311 -20.67 -15.29 1.60
N VAL A 312 -21.30 -15.20 2.77
CA VAL A 312 -20.66 -15.34 4.08
C VAL A 312 -21.39 -16.45 4.84
N ASP A 313 -20.66 -17.47 5.25
CA ASP A 313 -21.21 -18.54 6.08
C ASP A 313 -21.42 -18.05 7.52
N GLU A 314 -22.36 -18.66 8.24
CA GLU A 314 -22.63 -18.32 9.64
C GLU A 314 -21.38 -18.52 10.51
N GLY A 315 -20.98 -17.48 11.24
CA GLY A 315 -19.78 -17.48 12.07
C GLY A 315 -18.46 -17.30 11.31
N GLU A 316 -18.46 -17.19 9.97
CA GLU A 316 -17.25 -16.88 9.21
C GLU A 316 -16.78 -15.44 9.50
N ASP A 317 -15.46 -15.26 9.57
CA ASP A 317 -14.84 -13.93 9.59
C ASP A 317 -15.04 -13.26 8.22
N ARG A 318 -15.89 -12.25 8.20
CA ARG A 318 -16.27 -11.47 7.02
C ARG A 318 -15.05 -10.81 6.40
N ARG A 319 -14.07 -10.40 7.21
CA ARG A 319 -12.82 -9.79 6.73
C ARG A 319 -12.03 -10.80 5.89
N ARG A 320 -12.09 -12.10 6.20
CA ARG A 320 -11.45 -13.15 5.37
C ARG A 320 -12.12 -13.28 4.02
N VAL A 321 -13.45 -13.19 3.97
CA VAL A 321 -14.21 -13.16 2.71
C VAL A 321 -13.78 -11.96 1.86
N PHE A 322 -13.70 -10.78 2.47
CA PHE A 322 -13.23 -9.56 1.82
C PHE A 322 -11.79 -9.67 1.30
N VAL A 323 -10.85 -10.12 2.12
CA VAL A 323 -9.44 -10.28 1.73
C VAL A 323 -9.30 -11.24 0.56
N ARG A 324 -10.04 -12.37 0.55
CA ARG A 324 -10.01 -13.32 -0.57
C ARG A 324 -10.48 -12.70 -1.88
N TRP A 325 -11.52 -11.85 -1.83
CA TRP A 325 -12.01 -11.14 -3.01
C TRP A 325 -11.05 -10.04 -3.45
N LEU A 326 -10.59 -9.19 -2.52
CA LEU A 326 -9.71 -8.05 -2.79
C LEU A 326 -8.38 -8.50 -3.40
N THR A 327 -7.78 -9.55 -2.83
CA THR A 327 -6.45 -10.05 -3.24
C THR A 327 -6.51 -11.14 -4.31
N SER A 328 -7.69 -11.40 -4.87
CA SER A 328 -7.88 -12.40 -5.92
C SER A 328 -7.07 -12.06 -7.17
N GLN A 329 -6.56 -13.08 -7.86
CA GLN A 329 -5.91 -12.90 -9.16
C GLN A 329 -6.87 -12.30 -10.20
N ARG A 330 -8.18 -12.50 -10.03
CA ARG A 330 -9.22 -11.91 -10.89
C ARG A 330 -9.49 -10.43 -10.61
N ASN A 331 -9.06 -9.91 -9.47
CA ASN A 331 -9.18 -8.50 -9.13
C ASN A 331 -7.89 -7.78 -9.54
N ASP A 332 -7.90 -7.23 -10.75
CA ASP A 332 -6.78 -6.46 -11.30
C ASP A 332 -6.71 -5.03 -10.73
N ARG A 333 -7.85 -4.44 -10.34
CA ARG A 333 -7.91 -3.12 -9.70
C ARG A 333 -6.99 -3.04 -8.48
N PHE A 334 -7.02 -4.04 -7.59
CA PHE A 334 -6.13 -4.10 -6.42
C PHE A 334 -4.64 -3.98 -6.79
N ARG A 335 -4.22 -4.67 -7.87
CA ARG A 335 -2.84 -4.62 -8.37
C ARG A 335 -2.52 -3.29 -9.03
N LYS A 336 -3.39 -2.84 -9.93
CA LYS A 336 -3.23 -1.61 -10.72
C LYS A 336 -3.19 -0.34 -9.87
N VAL A 337 -3.94 -0.29 -8.76
CA VAL A 337 -3.83 0.80 -7.78
C VAL A 337 -2.43 0.86 -7.20
N MET A 338 -1.86 -0.28 -6.80
CA MET A 338 -0.50 -0.31 -6.27
C MET A 338 0.55 0.00 -7.34
N ILE A 339 0.39 -0.55 -8.54
CA ILE A 339 1.26 -0.26 -9.69
C ILE A 339 1.24 1.23 -10.00
N ASN A 340 0.08 1.90 -10.01
CA ASN A 340 -0.02 3.32 -10.30
C ASN A 340 0.75 4.18 -9.29
N ARG A 341 0.73 3.82 -8.00
CA ARG A 341 1.50 4.54 -6.96
C ARG A 341 3.00 4.33 -7.10
N VAL A 342 3.44 3.07 -7.27
CA VAL A 342 4.88 2.76 -7.49
C VAL A 342 5.37 3.45 -8.77
N TRP A 343 4.59 3.36 -9.85
CA TRP A 343 4.89 4.04 -11.11
C TRP A 343 4.99 5.55 -10.95
N THR A 344 4.06 6.17 -10.23
CA THR A 344 4.08 7.62 -10.00
C THR A 344 5.34 8.06 -9.25
N GLU A 345 5.73 7.30 -8.22
CA GLU A 345 6.95 7.58 -7.45
C GLU A 345 8.21 7.45 -8.33
N LEU A 346 8.29 6.42 -9.16
CA LEU A 346 9.47 6.14 -9.99
C LEU A 346 9.54 7.01 -11.27
N MET A 347 8.42 7.23 -11.94
CA MET A 347 8.36 7.81 -13.29
C MET A 347 7.95 9.29 -13.30
N GLY A 348 7.42 9.81 -12.18
CA GLY A 348 7.00 11.21 -12.06
C GLY A 348 5.70 11.58 -12.78
N TRP A 349 4.93 10.58 -13.21
CA TRP A 349 3.59 10.73 -13.79
C TRP A 349 2.75 9.47 -13.50
N SER A 350 1.42 9.60 -13.56
CA SER A 350 0.47 8.54 -13.15
C SER A 350 -0.43 8.07 -14.29
N PHE A 351 -0.83 6.79 -14.31
CA PHE A 351 -1.82 6.28 -15.26
C PHE A 351 -3.20 6.93 -15.06
N PHE A 352 -3.53 7.23 -13.82
CA PHE A 352 -4.71 8.01 -13.45
C PHE A 352 -4.44 8.84 -12.19
N THR A 353 -5.18 9.92 -12.05
CA THR A 353 -5.18 10.81 -10.90
C THR A 353 -6.61 11.22 -10.56
N PRO A 354 -6.97 11.39 -9.27
CA PRO A 354 -6.14 11.17 -8.07
C PRO A 354 -5.68 9.71 -7.86
N LEU A 355 -4.59 9.48 -7.11
CA LEU A 355 -4.00 8.13 -6.90
C LEU A 355 -4.87 7.20 -6.04
N ASP A 356 -5.92 7.75 -5.47
CA ASP A 356 -6.81 7.14 -4.49
C ASP A 356 -8.28 7.21 -4.92
N ASP A 357 -8.55 7.65 -6.15
CA ASP A 357 -9.90 7.74 -6.71
C ASP A 357 -9.96 7.30 -8.20
N TRP A 358 -10.10 6.00 -8.39
CA TRP A 358 -10.41 5.36 -9.65
C TRP A 358 -11.90 5.01 -9.67
N ASN A 359 -12.68 5.86 -10.31
CA ASN A 359 -14.13 5.77 -10.44
C ASN A 359 -14.53 5.61 -11.93
N PRO A 360 -15.83 5.45 -12.26
CA PRO A 360 -16.28 5.26 -13.65
C PRO A 360 -15.92 6.40 -14.62
N ASN A 361 -15.64 7.60 -14.12
CA ASN A 361 -15.24 8.76 -14.93
C ASN A 361 -13.72 8.87 -15.13
N THR A 362 -12.93 8.02 -14.47
CA THR A 362 -11.48 8.05 -14.57
C THR A 362 -11.01 7.60 -15.96
N ARG A 363 -10.27 8.48 -16.64
CA ARG A 363 -9.62 8.14 -17.90
C ARG A 363 -8.20 7.65 -17.65
N LEU A 364 -7.92 6.40 -18.03
CA LEU A 364 -6.58 5.84 -18.01
C LEU A 364 -5.71 6.46 -19.12
N ARG A 365 -4.50 6.88 -18.75
CA ARG A 365 -3.41 7.22 -19.68
C ARG A 365 -2.59 5.97 -19.95
N HIS A 366 -2.25 5.70 -21.20
CA HIS A 366 -1.40 4.55 -21.60
C HIS A 366 -1.80 3.21 -20.95
N PRO A 367 -3.07 2.77 -21.11
CA PRO A 367 -3.56 1.55 -20.50
C PRO A 367 -2.73 0.31 -20.88
N GLU A 368 -2.14 0.29 -22.09
CA GLU A 368 -1.26 -0.78 -22.57
C GLU A 368 -0.05 -1.03 -21.64
N ILE A 369 0.56 0.04 -21.13
CA ILE A 369 1.68 -0.06 -20.18
C ILE A 369 1.18 -0.58 -18.83
N LEU A 370 0.04 -0.07 -18.35
CA LEU A 370 -0.55 -0.51 -17.08
C LEU A 370 -0.93 -1.99 -17.11
N GLU A 371 -1.51 -2.48 -18.21
CA GLU A 371 -1.85 -3.90 -18.36
C GLU A 371 -0.61 -4.80 -18.40
N HIS A 372 0.44 -4.36 -19.08
CA HIS A 372 1.71 -5.07 -19.09
C HIS A 372 2.30 -5.21 -17.68
N LEU A 373 2.33 -4.11 -16.93
CA LEU A 373 2.81 -4.11 -15.54
C LEU A 373 1.91 -4.94 -14.62
N ASP A 374 0.59 -5.00 -14.87
CA ASP A 374 -0.33 -5.86 -14.13
C ASP A 374 0.03 -7.34 -14.26
N GLN A 375 0.33 -7.80 -15.48
CA GLN A 375 0.77 -9.17 -15.72
C GLN A 375 2.10 -9.45 -15.02
N VAL A 376 3.07 -8.55 -15.16
CA VAL A 376 4.38 -8.69 -14.49
C VAL A 376 4.20 -8.75 -12.97
N PHE A 377 3.38 -7.88 -12.38
CA PHE A 377 3.18 -7.86 -10.93
C PHE A 377 2.48 -9.12 -10.43
N LEU A 378 1.53 -9.66 -11.20
CA LEU A 378 0.87 -10.94 -10.91
C LEU A 378 1.86 -12.12 -11.00
N GLU A 379 2.65 -12.19 -12.06
CA GLU A 379 3.70 -13.22 -12.26
C GLU A 379 4.79 -13.18 -11.18
N ARG A 380 5.11 -11.98 -10.68
CA ARG A 380 6.05 -11.76 -9.57
C ARG A 380 5.42 -11.93 -8.19
N GLU A 381 4.23 -12.52 -8.12
CA GLU A 381 3.54 -12.81 -6.87
C GLU A 381 3.34 -11.55 -6.01
N TYR A 382 2.97 -10.43 -6.62
CA TYR A 382 2.65 -9.17 -5.93
C TYR A 382 3.83 -8.56 -5.15
N ARG A 383 5.08 -8.93 -5.43
CA ARG A 383 6.26 -8.38 -4.72
C ARG A 383 6.62 -6.98 -5.24
N ILE A 384 6.57 -5.98 -4.36
CA ILE A 384 6.80 -4.57 -4.72
C ILE A 384 8.25 -4.34 -5.18
N LYS A 385 9.24 -4.94 -4.53
CA LYS A 385 10.65 -4.78 -4.95
C LYS A 385 10.90 -5.36 -6.33
N ASP A 386 10.24 -6.46 -6.68
CA ASP A 386 10.33 -7.06 -8.01
C ASP A 386 9.77 -6.10 -9.08
N LEU A 387 8.64 -5.43 -8.79
CA LEU A 387 8.07 -4.41 -9.67
C LEU A 387 9.00 -3.19 -9.81
N ILE A 388 9.55 -2.69 -8.69
CA ILE A 388 10.51 -1.58 -8.71
C ILE A 388 11.72 -1.97 -9.56
N PHE A 389 12.32 -3.14 -9.30
CA PHE A 389 13.46 -3.66 -10.05
C PHE A 389 13.16 -3.69 -11.55
N TYR A 390 12.01 -4.26 -11.92
CA TYR A 390 11.58 -4.35 -13.31
C TYR A 390 11.46 -2.99 -14.01
N ILE A 391 10.92 -1.98 -13.32
CA ILE A 391 10.79 -0.63 -13.88
C ILE A 391 12.17 0.03 -14.00
N VAL A 392 12.99 0.05 -12.95
CA VAL A 392 14.25 0.83 -12.92
C VAL A 392 15.34 0.27 -13.83
N THR A 393 15.22 -0.99 -14.28
CA THR A 393 16.15 -1.62 -15.24
C THR A 393 15.77 -1.42 -16.70
N SER A 394 14.70 -0.68 -16.99
CA SER A 394 14.22 -0.40 -18.35
C SER A 394 14.82 0.87 -18.95
N ASP A 395 14.89 0.94 -20.28
CA ASP A 395 15.25 2.15 -21.01
C ASP A 395 14.17 3.24 -20.86
N ALA A 396 12.90 2.84 -20.72
CA ALA A 396 11.79 3.71 -20.37
C ALA A 396 12.05 4.48 -19.08
N TYR A 397 12.63 3.84 -18.06
CA TYR A 397 13.06 4.54 -16.85
C TYR A 397 14.33 5.36 -17.07
N ALA A 398 15.26 4.89 -17.91
CA ALA A 398 16.54 5.54 -18.19
C ALA A 398 16.46 6.78 -19.10
N ARG A 399 15.26 7.21 -19.54
CA ARG A 399 15.06 8.39 -20.38
C ARG A 399 15.60 9.69 -19.75
N ARG A 400 16.02 10.62 -20.61
CA ARG A 400 16.44 11.97 -20.24
C ARG A 400 15.25 12.88 -19.91
N ALA A 401 15.55 13.94 -19.16
CA ALA A 401 14.64 15.07 -18.98
C ALA A 401 14.55 15.93 -20.25
N PRO A 402 13.47 16.71 -20.44
CA PRO A 402 13.36 17.61 -21.57
C PRO A 402 14.40 18.74 -21.47
N ARG A 403 14.89 19.21 -22.61
CA ARG A 403 15.82 20.33 -22.77
C ARG A 403 15.10 21.51 -23.42
N PRO A 404 15.55 22.76 -23.18
CA PRO A 404 15.05 23.90 -23.94
C PRO A 404 15.22 23.66 -25.45
N GLY A 405 14.11 23.74 -26.20
CA GLY A 405 14.09 23.51 -27.65
C GLY A 405 13.56 22.15 -28.10
N ASP A 406 13.30 21.21 -27.18
CA ASP A 406 12.60 19.97 -27.52
C ASP A 406 11.14 20.29 -27.90
N ALA A 407 10.68 19.81 -29.07
CA ALA A 407 9.36 20.13 -29.61
C ALA A 407 8.19 19.60 -28.75
N ASP A 408 8.43 18.49 -28.05
CA ASP A 408 7.49 17.73 -27.24
C ASP A 408 7.87 17.76 -25.74
N ALA A 409 8.55 18.81 -25.28
CA ALA A 409 9.08 18.95 -23.91
C ALA A 409 8.03 18.74 -22.78
N GLY A 410 6.74 18.86 -23.10
CA GLY A 410 5.63 18.62 -22.17
C GLY A 410 5.16 17.15 -22.07
N SER A 411 5.71 16.25 -22.88
CA SER A 411 5.32 14.83 -22.91
C SER A 411 5.92 14.03 -21.75
N ASP A 412 5.05 13.45 -20.94
CA ASP A 412 5.39 12.64 -19.75
C ASP A 412 6.00 11.29 -20.15
N VAL A 413 5.67 10.84 -21.35
CA VAL A 413 6.06 9.54 -21.87
C VAL A 413 7.27 9.65 -22.81
N ALA A 414 7.51 10.79 -23.45
CA ALA A 414 8.74 11.01 -24.20
C ALA A 414 9.93 11.35 -23.29
N TYR A 415 9.71 12.15 -22.24
CA TYR A 415 10.77 12.56 -21.31
C TYR A 415 10.52 12.15 -19.86
N PHE A 416 11.61 11.95 -19.12
CA PHE A 416 11.53 11.76 -17.68
C PHE A 416 11.17 13.07 -17.00
N ARG A 417 10.15 13.08 -16.13
CA ARG A 417 9.76 14.28 -15.38
C ARG A 417 10.65 14.47 -14.16
N PRO A 418 11.42 15.58 -14.07
CA PRO A 418 12.24 15.85 -12.89
C PRO A 418 11.37 15.99 -11.64
N GLN A 419 11.67 15.20 -10.61
CA GLN A 419 11.02 15.29 -9.30
C GLN A 419 11.88 16.09 -8.32
N ARG A 420 11.22 16.75 -7.38
CA ARG A 420 11.89 17.40 -6.24
C ARG A 420 12.34 16.33 -5.26
N ILE A 421 13.50 16.55 -4.64
CA ILE A 421 13.94 15.75 -3.49
C ILE A 421 12.97 16.03 -2.32
N ASN A 422 12.43 14.98 -1.70
CA ASN A 422 11.59 15.13 -0.50
C ASN A 422 12.43 15.32 0.77
N ALA A 423 11.80 15.72 1.87
CA ALA A 423 12.52 16.05 3.11
C ALA A 423 13.30 14.87 3.69
N ASP A 424 12.76 13.65 3.60
CA ASP A 424 13.41 12.44 4.09
C ASP A 424 14.69 12.15 3.28
N GLN A 425 14.59 12.24 1.95
CA GLN A 425 15.72 12.12 1.04
C GLN A 425 16.80 13.17 1.30
N LEU A 426 16.39 14.41 1.55
CA LEU A 426 17.30 15.50 1.84
C LEU A 426 18.04 15.26 3.16
N LEU A 427 17.31 14.92 4.23
CA LEU A 427 17.88 14.63 5.54
C LEU A 427 18.87 13.47 5.47
N ASN A 428 18.45 12.34 4.88
CA ASN A 428 19.31 11.16 4.72
C ASN A 428 20.57 11.49 3.92
N SER A 429 20.43 12.29 2.86
CA SER A 429 21.57 12.69 2.03
C SER A 429 22.53 13.62 2.78
N MET A 430 22.02 14.53 3.61
CA MET A 430 22.85 15.38 4.46
C MET A 430 23.57 14.56 5.53
N LEU A 431 22.88 13.67 6.23
CA LEU A 431 23.47 12.78 7.23
C LEU A 431 24.57 11.91 6.62
N ARG A 432 24.33 11.35 5.43
CA ARG A 432 25.30 10.52 4.71
C ARG A 432 26.50 11.31 4.18
N GLY A 433 26.26 12.47 3.59
CA GLY A 433 27.31 13.30 2.98
C GLY A 433 28.23 13.97 4.00
N THR A 434 27.71 14.32 5.17
CA THR A 434 28.48 15.04 6.20
C THR A 434 29.23 14.12 7.17
N GLN A 435 28.89 12.81 7.20
CA GLN A 435 29.44 11.84 8.17
C GLN A 435 29.36 12.34 9.63
N THR A 436 28.42 13.23 9.95
CA THR A 436 28.42 14.04 11.20
C THR A 436 28.26 13.22 12.49
N GLN A 437 28.06 11.90 12.41
CA GLN A 437 27.88 11.06 13.60
C GLN A 437 28.86 9.87 13.61
N GLN A 438 29.31 9.57 14.83
CA GLN A 438 30.55 8.87 15.23
C GLN A 438 31.04 7.71 14.33
N ILE A 439 32.37 7.58 14.30
CA ILE A 439 33.18 6.62 13.53
C ILE A 439 32.71 5.15 13.67
N ALA A 440 31.96 4.80 14.72
CA ALA A 440 31.45 3.44 14.94
C ALA A 440 30.51 2.94 13.83
N HIS A 441 29.66 3.80 13.25
CA HIS A 441 28.67 3.40 12.24
C HIS A 441 29.18 3.47 10.81
N VAL A 442 30.45 3.85 10.58
CA VAL A 442 31.02 3.91 9.23
C VAL A 442 31.19 2.50 8.63
N TYR A 443 31.37 1.49 9.48
CA TYR A 443 31.64 0.11 9.05
C TYR A 443 30.36 -0.69 8.69
N GLU A 444 29.20 -0.38 9.26
CA GLU A 444 27.91 -0.99 8.87
C GLU A 444 27.43 -0.53 7.49
N ARG A 445 28.04 0.53 6.95
CA ARG A 445 27.69 1.13 5.64
C ARG A 445 28.51 0.57 4.48
N ALA A 446 29.43 -0.35 4.76
CA ALA A 446 30.18 -1.09 3.76
C ALA A 446 29.44 -2.40 3.42
N ALA A 447 28.27 -2.30 2.79
CA ALA A 447 27.74 -3.42 2.04
C ALA A 447 28.67 -3.69 0.85
N ARG A 448 29.75 -4.45 1.09
CA ARG A 448 30.53 -5.13 0.05
C ARG A 448 29.63 -6.25 -0.47
N VAL A 449 29.25 -6.15 -1.74
CA VAL A 449 28.68 -7.27 -2.46
C VAL A 449 29.79 -7.91 -3.25
N ASP A 450 29.86 -9.23 -3.18
CA ASP A 450 30.70 -10.09 -4.00
C ASP A 450 30.49 -9.74 -5.48
N THR A 451 31.51 -9.15 -6.10
CA THR A 451 31.53 -8.94 -7.56
C THR A 451 31.91 -10.21 -8.32
N GLU A 452 32.07 -11.34 -7.64
CA GLU A 452 32.63 -12.57 -8.23
C GLU A 452 31.60 -13.56 -8.81
N SER A 453 30.30 -13.30 -8.68
CA SER A 453 29.31 -14.16 -9.35
C SER A 453 29.08 -13.69 -10.78
N GLY A 454 29.98 -14.10 -11.68
CA GLY A 454 29.80 -14.06 -13.13
C GLY A 454 28.67 -14.96 -13.66
N ASP A 455 27.87 -15.55 -12.78
CA ASP A 455 26.68 -16.32 -13.10
C ASP A 455 25.45 -15.41 -13.12
N ASP A 456 24.96 -15.19 -14.34
CA ASP A 456 23.64 -14.67 -14.73
C ASP A 456 22.73 -14.23 -13.55
N ILE A 457 23.00 -13.02 -13.03
CA ILE A 457 22.23 -12.32 -11.97
C ILE A 457 20.71 -12.42 -12.21
N ARG A 458 20.32 -12.64 -13.46
CA ARG A 458 18.98 -12.68 -14.01
C ARG A 458 18.16 -13.90 -13.56
N ARG A 459 18.75 -15.03 -13.16
CA ARG A 459 17.93 -16.27 -13.01
C ARG A 459 17.24 -16.50 -11.66
N ARG A 460 17.49 -15.69 -10.62
CA ARG A 460 16.77 -15.68 -9.32
C ARG A 460 17.35 -14.57 -8.43
N ILE A 461 17.00 -13.32 -8.70
CA ILE A 461 17.44 -12.21 -7.84
C ILE A 461 16.68 -12.31 -6.52
N ASN A 462 17.37 -12.69 -5.45
CA ASN A 462 16.85 -12.51 -4.11
C ASN A 462 16.91 -11.01 -3.75
N LEU A 463 15.75 -10.38 -3.60
CA LEU A 463 15.61 -8.98 -3.18
C LEU A 463 15.27 -8.83 -1.69
N GLU A 464 15.33 -9.93 -0.92
CA GLU A 464 15.36 -9.86 0.54
C GLU A 464 16.54 -8.99 0.98
N GLY A 465 16.23 -8.13 1.95
CA GLY A 465 17.14 -7.16 2.52
C GLY A 465 18.31 -7.82 3.24
N MET A 466 19.37 -7.03 3.40
CA MET A 466 20.55 -7.38 4.18
C MET A 466 20.78 -6.29 5.21
N GLY A 467 21.46 -6.63 6.32
CA GLY A 467 21.73 -5.69 7.41
C GLY A 467 20.53 -5.46 8.33
N GLU A 468 20.73 -4.61 9.32
CA GLU A 468 19.72 -4.38 10.36
C GLU A 468 18.82 -3.20 10.00
N LEU A 469 17.52 -3.36 10.29
CA LEU A 469 16.56 -2.28 10.20
C LEU A 469 16.71 -1.33 11.38
N LYS A 470 16.42 -0.06 11.12
CA LYS A 470 16.31 0.99 12.13
C LYS A 470 14.83 1.25 12.37
N SER A 471 14.53 1.58 13.62
CA SER A 471 13.18 1.92 14.06
C SER A 471 13.19 3.31 14.71
N PRO A 472 12.08 4.05 14.63
CA PRO A 472 11.85 5.23 15.45
C PRO A 472 12.14 4.94 16.92
N GLN A 473 12.85 5.84 17.62
CA GLN A 473 13.00 5.74 19.07
C GLN A 473 12.56 7.00 19.81
N LYS A 474 12.13 6.85 21.06
CA LYS A 474 11.78 7.98 21.92
C LYS A 474 13.03 8.78 22.29
N ASN A 475 12.96 10.10 22.11
CA ASN A 475 14.00 11.05 22.54
C ASN A 475 15.39 10.81 21.92
N VAL A 476 15.46 10.36 20.66
CA VAL A 476 16.73 10.24 19.93
C VAL A 476 17.42 11.61 19.88
N ARG A 477 18.67 11.66 20.33
CA ARG A 477 19.54 12.84 20.22
C ARG A 477 20.33 12.85 18.92
N ASP A 478 20.67 11.65 18.45
CA ASP A 478 21.63 11.37 17.39
C ASP A 478 20.92 10.55 16.31
N LEU A 479 20.51 11.22 15.23
CA LEU A 479 19.79 10.60 14.12
C LEU A 479 20.77 10.17 13.02
N THR A 480 20.60 8.96 12.54
CA THR A 480 21.38 8.38 11.44
C THR A 480 20.55 8.13 10.19
N ASN A 481 19.22 8.14 10.31
CA ASN A 481 18.26 8.06 9.22
C ASN A 481 16.95 8.81 9.57
N ALA A 482 16.25 9.34 8.58
CA ALA A 482 14.96 10.02 8.70
C ALA A 482 13.83 9.13 9.25
N CYS A 483 13.93 7.80 9.12
CA CYS A 483 12.98 6.87 9.72
C CYS A 483 13.06 6.83 11.26
N GLU A 484 14.17 7.26 11.86
CA GLU A 484 14.31 7.30 13.32
C GLU A 484 13.53 8.47 13.94
N VAL A 485 13.00 9.39 13.10
CA VAL A 485 12.14 10.49 13.52
C VAL A 485 10.68 10.01 13.57
N PRO A 486 9.98 10.17 14.72
CA PRO A 486 8.56 9.81 14.81
C PRO A 486 7.69 10.59 13.84
N ARG A 487 6.63 9.95 13.33
CA ARG A 487 5.59 10.53 12.50
C ARG A 487 4.26 10.66 13.28
N PRO A 488 3.46 11.70 12.98
CA PRO A 488 3.83 12.86 12.16
C PRO A 488 5.00 13.63 12.80
N ALA A 489 5.90 14.14 11.94
CA ALA A 489 7.09 14.83 12.42
C ALA A 489 6.70 16.09 13.20
N HIS A 490 7.35 16.33 14.34
CA HIS A 490 7.06 17.52 15.16
C HIS A 490 7.38 18.79 14.36
N GLU A 491 6.56 19.83 14.50
CA GLU A 491 6.61 21.11 13.75
C GLU A 491 7.98 21.84 13.75
N ARG A 492 8.86 21.48 14.69
CA ARG A 492 10.18 22.10 14.92
C ARG A 492 11.33 21.29 14.34
N THR A 493 11.02 20.25 13.58
CA THR A 493 12.01 19.38 12.94
C THR A 493 12.28 19.83 11.53
N LEU A 494 13.49 19.53 11.02
CA LEU A 494 13.82 19.71 9.60
C LEU A 494 12.77 19.03 8.71
N LEU A 495 12.30 17.85 9.09
CA LEU A 495 11.27 17.12 8.36
C LEU A 495 9.93 17.85 8.34
N ALA A 496 9.50 18.53 9.39
CA ALA A 496 8.28 19.33 9.32
C ALA A 496 8.46 20.63 8.50
N MET A 497 9.61 21.28 8.61
CA MET A 497 9.90 22.53 7.91
C MET A 497 10.06 22.34 6.39
N PHE A 498 10.63 21.20 5.96
CA PHE A 498 10.87 20.88 4.56
C PHE A 498 9.91 19.81 4.00
N GLY A 499 9.14 19.14 4.85
CA GLY A 499 8.44 17.89 4.54
C GLY A 499 6.96 17.87 4.89
N ALA A 500 6.23 18.93 4.53
CA ALA A 500 4.96 18.64 3.88
C ALA A 500 5.31 17.77 2.65
N GLY A 501 4.85 16.51 2.64
CA GLY A 501 5.29 15.43 1.75
C GLY A 501 5.14 15.74 0.25
N PRO A 502 5.29 14.73 -0.64
CA PRO A 502 4.83 14.92 -2.01
C PRO A 502 3.35 15.33 -1.96
N ARG A 503 3.02 16.52 -2.48
CA ARG A 503 1.66 17.11 -2.56
C ARG A 503 0.68 16.30 -3.44
N LEU A 504 0.98 15.03 -3.68
CA LEU A 504 0.32 14.13 -4.61
C LEU A 504 -0.50 13.04 -3.90
N ASP A 505 -0.28 12.82 -2.60
CA ASP A 505 -0.73 11.57 -1.96
C ASP A 505 -2.19 11.55 -1.50
N VAL A 506 -2.78 12.71 -1.26
CA VAL A 506 -4.17 12.86 -0.85
C VAL A 506 -4.53 14.28 -1.22
N ASP A 507 -5.65 14.46 -1.91
CA ASP A 507 -6.17 15.75 -2.39
C ASP A 507 -6.65 16.69 -1.26
N ASP A 508 -5.91 16.75 -0.15
CA ASP A 508 -6.04 17.80 0.87
C ASP A 508 -5.27 19.08 0.45
N ASP A 509 -4.56 19.06 -0.69
CA ASP A 509 -3.82 20.20 -1.25
C ASP A 509 -4.58 20.94 -2.37
N SER A 510 -5.85 20.59 -2.63
CA SER A 510 -6.72 21.44 -3.44
C SER A 510 -7.03 22.71 -2.63
N HIS A 511 -7.03 23.88 -3.28
CA HIS A 511 -7.45 25.15 -2.65
C HIS A 511 -8.97 25.19 -2.39
N GLU A 512 -9.65 24.05 -2.50
CA GLU A 512 -11.07 23.93 -2.27
C GLU A 512 -11.28 23.53 -0.81
N PRO A 513 -12.06 24.32 -0.04
CA PRO A 513 -12.37 23.97 1.34
C PRO A 513 -13.04 22.59 1.40
N THR A 514 -12.65 21.78 2.37
CA THR A 514 -13.31 20.49 2.61
C THR A 514 -14.79 20.73 2.90
N ILE A 515 -15.66 19.73 2.65
CA ILE A 515 -17.10 19.85 2.97
C ILE A 515 -17.29 20.26 4.44
N ASP A 516 -16.46 19.75 5.36
CA ASP A 516 -16.48 20.15 6.77
C ASP A 516 -16.07 21.61 7.00
N GLN A 517 -15.19 22.18 6.17
CA GLN A 517 -14.81 23.60 6.21
C GLN A 517 -15.83 24.51 5.53
N VAL A 518 -16.65 23.99 4.59
CA VAL A 518 -17.74 24.74 3.94
C VAL A 518 -19.01 24.75 4.81
N LEU A 519 -19.22 23.71 5.61
CA LEU A 519 -20.42 23.52 6.43
C LEU A 519 -20.28 23.99 7.89
N ALA A 520 -19.09 24.40 8.33
CA ALA A 520 -18.83 25.05 9.62
C ALA A 520 -18.89 26.58 9.48
#